data_AF-A0A1D8T6F3-F1
#
_entry.id   AF-A0A1D8T6F3-F1
#
_cell.length_a   1.000
_cell.length_b   1.000
_cell.length_c   1.000
_cell.angle_alpha   90.00
_cell.angle_beta   90.00
_cell.angle_gamma   90.00
#
_symmetry.space_group_name_H-M   'P 1'
#
loop_
_entity.id
_entity.type
_entity.pdbx_description
1 polymer ?
#
loop_
_entity_poly.entity_id
_entity_poly.type
_entity_poly.pdbx_seq_one_letter_code
_entity_poly.pdbx_strand_id
1 'polypeptide(L)'
;MTKPEQLPRDHDSYPTARSRRSRLWRLKIRLQFTGWLQYLITGAFAIVFLVAAAIGWLIGIWQPLLFWVPLMIGLLLLAAAIFDVITLKWGVRPTEPLPQRADDLDTFDLIRSRRSCHSFQSRDLTAADRAELMRAVDEFVQRDRLIGTGPIRLEYVAAPLTIWPGVGAHEFLVAIAPYSYDRLVLVDVGRSLQKVVLQATRMGVSTCWIGPGADQSSIVEHLGNRFDPAEDHVVCVCAVGYRSRFKPLFVRVMERISHRRLPLKSLFFSDPRCEVPLAIDTTPFSSFGRCYEVCQWSPSSYNAQTTRCAAVTELTSGEEKVVRLDFYTTTASRFYAPVALGIWCANWETGCDALGVRGHFAVLDADARGIGGGPELPRYDVSWIAGPEKSSSPPH
;
A
#
# COMPACT_ATOMS: atom_id res chain seq x y z
N MET A 1 16.17 -34.17 2.23
CA MET A 1 15.20 -33.60 1.27
C MET A 1 13.86 -33.42 1.98
N THR A 2 13.73 -32.31 2.69
CA THR A 2 12.54 -31.93 3.46
C THR A 2 11.52 -31.30 2.52
N LYS A 3 10.27 -31.74 2.64
CA LYS A 3 9.14 -31.29 1.81
C LYS A 3 8.89 -29.78 1.99
N PRO A 4 8.58 -29.02 0.92
CA PRO A 4 8.29 -27.58 0.98
C PRO A 4 6.87 -27.28 1.51
N GLU A 5 6.38 -28.05 2.47
CA GLU A 5 5.04 -27.89 3.04
C GLU A 5 5.12 -27.30 4.45
N GLN A 6 5.55 -26.03 4.60
CA GLN A 6 5.30 -25.27 5.84
C GLN A 6 5.56 -23.76 5.74
N LEU A 7 5.17 -23.11 4.64
CA LEU A 7 4.78 -21.70 4.75
C LEU A 7 3.48 -21.64 5.59
N PRO A 8 3.39 -20.80 6.66
CA PRO A 8 2.21 -20.71 7.49
C PRO A 8 0.96 -20.45 6.65
N ARG A 9 0.06 -21.43 6.60
CA ARG A 9 -1.17 -21.46 5.78
C ARG A 9 -2.26 -20.46 6.23
N ASP A 10 -1.94 -19.54 7.14
CA ASP A 10 -2.89 -18.64 7.81
C ASP A 10 -2.94 -17.22 7.23
N HIS A 11 -2.46 -17.07 5.99
CA HIS A 11 -2.92 -15.97 5.16
C HIS A 11 -4.17 -16.43 4.41
N ASP A 12 -5.27 -15.70 4.58
CA ASP A 12 -6.34 -15.67 3.59
C ASP A 12 -7.25 -16.92 3.55
N SER A 13 -8.33 -16.89 4.34
CA SER A 13 -9.52 -17.75 4.16
C SER A 13 -10.27 -17.51 2.84
N TYR A 14 -9.72 -16.64 1.97
CA TYR A 14 -10.13 -16.47 0.58
C TYR A 14 -8.92 -16.61 -0.34
N PRO A 15 -8.95 -17.50 -1.34
CA PRO A 15 -10.10 -18.26 -1.81
C PRO A 15 -10.28 -19.56 -1.01
N THR A 16 -11.53 -19.91 -0.69
CA THR A 16 -11.89 -21.19 -0.05
C THR A 16 -11.33 -22.39 -0.84
N ALA A 17 -11.05 -23.53 -0.19
CA ALA A 17 -10.52 -24.72 -0.84
C ALA A 17 -11.35 -25.18 -2.07
N ARG A 18 -12.67 -24.96 -2.03
CA ARG A 18 -13.59 -25.23 -3.15
C ARG A 18 -13.34 -24.31 -4.34
N SER A 19 -13.16 -23.01 -4.11
CA SER A 19 -12.88 -22.05 -5.18
C SER A 19 -11.51 -22.30 -5.85
N ARG A 20 -10.50 -22.71 -5.08
CA ARG A 20 -9.16 -23.09 -5.60
C ARG A 20 -9.19 -24.25 -6.59
N ARG A 21 -10.15 -25.18 -6.46
CA ARG A 21 -10.30 -26.33 -7.37
C ARG A 21 -11.02 -26.01 -8.68
N SER A 22 -11.75 -24.89 -8.75
CA SER A 22 -12.50 -24.52 -9.95
C SER A 22 -11.56 -24.26 -11.14
N ARG A 23 -11.97 -24.68 -12.33
CA ARG A 23 -11.20 -24.41 -13.56
C ARG A 23 -11.09 -22.91 -13.84
N LEU A 24 -12.14 -22.15 -13.55
CA LEU A 24 -12.18 -20.70 -13.69
C LEU A 24 -11.17 -19.99 -12.78
N TRP A 25 -11.03 -20.43 -11.52
CA TRP A 25 -10.03 -19.87 -10.62
C TRP A 25 -8.59 -20.14 -11.10
N ARG A 26 -8.31 -21.36 -11.54
CA ARG A 26 -6.99 -21.71 -12.11
C ARG A 26 -6.68 -20.88 -13.36
N LEU A 27 -7.66 -20.70 -14.23
CA LEU A 27 -7.53 -19.85 -15.41
C LEU A 27 -7.26 -18.39 -14.99
N LYS A 28 -8.04 -17.85 -14.06
CA LYS A 28 -7.83 -16.49 -13.52
C LYS A 28 -6.41 -16.32 -13.00
N ILE A 29 -5.92 -17.23 -12.16
CA ILE A 29 -4.58 -17.15 -11.56
C ILE A 29 -3.49 -17.25 -12.64
N ARG A 30 -3.65 -18.16 -13.61
CA ARG A 30 -2.73 -18.23 -14.76
C ARG A 30 -2.71 -16.93 -15.55
N LEU A 31 -3.87 -16.35 -15.84
CA LEU A 31 -3.98 -15.08 -16.54
C LEU A 31 -3.41 -13.91 -15.73
N GLN A 32 -3.55 -13.96 -14.40
CA GLN A 32 -3.01 -12.98 -13.48
C GLN A 32 -1.48 -12.95 -13.56
N PHE A 33 -0.84 -14.11 -13.40
CA PHE A 33 0.62 -14.21 -13.36
C PHE A 33 1.29 -14.16 -14.74
N THR A 34 0.54 -14.41 -15.81
CA THR A 34 1.04 -14.15 -17.18
C THR A 34 0.84 -12.69 -17.63
N GLY A 35 0.22 -11.86 -16.76
CA GLY A 35 -0.10 -10.46 -17.04
C GLY A 35 -1.23 -10.26 -18.06
N TRP A 36 -1.90 -11.32 -18.52
CA TRP A 36 -2.97 -11.22 -19.52
C TRP A 36 -4.32 -10.76 -18.94
N LEU A 37 -4.55 -10.99 -17.64
CA LEU A 37 -5.86 -10.76 -17.01
C LEU A 37 -6.39 -9.33 -17.22
N GLN A 38 -5.53 -8.33 -17.09
CA GLN A 38 -5.93 -6.92 -17.21
C GLN A 38 -6.40 -6.51 -18.61
N TYR A 39 -5.94 -7.19 -19.67
CA TYR A 39 -6.35 -6.92 -21.05
C TYR A 39 -7.64 -7.67 -21.40
N LEU A 40 -7.76 -8.91 -20.89
CA LEU A 40 -8.91 -9.78 -21.15
C LEU A 40 -10.20 -9.25 -20.53
N ILE A 41 -10.14 -8.48 -19.44
CA ILE A 41 -11.33 -7.87 -18.85
C ILE A 41 -11.98 -6.90 -19.85
N THR A 42 -11.21 -5.97 -20.43
CA THR A 42 -11.72 -5.04 -21.45
C THR A 42 -12.19 -5.79 -22.69
N GLY A 43 -11.43 -6.79 -23.16
CA GLY A 43 -11.81 -7.62 -24.30
C GLY A 43 -13.11 -8.40 -24.07
N ALA A 44 -13.35 -8.91 -22.86
CA ALA A 44 -14.57 -9.61 -22.51
C ALA A 44 -15.79 -8.67 -22.56
N PHE A 45 -15.68 -7.45 -22.04
CA PHE A 45 -16.74 -6.45 -22.18
C PHE A 45 -16.99 -6.07 -23.63
N ALA A 46 -15.94 -5.93 -24.44
CA ALA A 46 -16.10 -5.69 -25.88
C ALA A 46 -16.94 -6.79 -26.54
N ILE A 47 -16.63 -8.06 -26.27
CA ILE A 47 -17.38 -9.21 -26.80
C ILE A 47 -18.85 -9.17 -26.35
N VAL A 48 -19.14 -8.88 -25.09
CA VAL A 48 -20.52 -8.79 -24.58
C VAL A 48 -21.33 -7.74 -25.35
N PHE A 49 -20.76 -6.56 -25.57
CA PHE A 49 -21.43 -5.50 -26.34
C PHE A 49 -21.61 -5.84 -27.81
N LEU A 50 -20.63 -6.51 -28.43
CA LEU A 50 -20.74 -6.97 -29.83
C LEU A 50 -21.80 -8.07 -29.99
N VAL A 51 -21.90 -8.99 -29.03
CA VAL A 51 -22.96 -10.01 -29.02
C VAL A 51 -24.34 -9.36 -28.81
N ALA A 52 -24.45 -8.40 -27.90
CA ALA A 52 -25.67 -7.63 -27.70
C ALA A 52 -26.10 -6.90 -28.99
N ALA A 53 -25.15 -6.30 -29.72
CA ALA A 53 -25.41 -5.70 -31.02
C ALA A 53 -25.92 -6.74 -32.02
N ALA A 54 -25.27 -7.89 -32.14
CA ALA A 54 -25.71 -8.96 -33.05
C ALA A 54 -27.14 -9.43 -32.75
N ILE A 55 -27.51 -9.55 -31.47
CA ILE A 55 -28.88 -9.86 -31.05
C ILE A 55 -29.84 -8.72 -31.43
N GLY A 56 -29.47 -7.46 -31.15
CA GLY A 56 -30.29 -6.30 -31.51
C GLY A 56 -30.53 -6.17 -33.02
N TRP A 57 -29.53 -6.53 -33.83
CA TRP A 57 -29.67 -6.62 -35.28
C TRP A 57 -30.70 -7.68 -35.68
N LEU A 58 -30.63 -8.89 -35.09
CA LEU A 58 -31.59 -9.97 -35.35
C LEU A 58 -33.02 -9.63 -34.94
N ILE A 59 -33.21 -8.86 -33.86
CA ILE A 59 -34.54 -8.46 -33.38
C ILE A 59 -35.21 -7.45 -34.35
N GLY A 60 -34.43 -6.60 -35.03
CA GLY A 60 -34.97 -5.62 -36.00
C GLY A 60 -35.69 -4.41 -35.38
N ILE A 61 -35.92 -4.37 -34.07
CA ILE A 61 -36.68 -3.32 -33.36
C ILE A 61 -35.71 -2.35 -32.67
N TRP A 62 -36.03 -1.04 -32.67
CA TRP A 62 -35.26 0.00 -31.96
C TRP A 62 -33.75 -0.04 -32.26
N GLN A 63 -33.41 -0.18 -33.55
CA GLN A 63 -32.04 -0.34 -34.04
C GLN A 63 -31.02 0.68 -33.49
N PRO A 64 -31.35 1.98 -33.30
CA PRO A 64 -30.41 2.92 -32.68
C PRO A 64 -29.93 2.47 -31.29
N LEU A 65 -30.84 1.94 -30.47
CA LEU A 65 -30.55 1.55 -29.09
C LEU A 65 -30.05 0.12 -28.98
N LEU A 66 -30.65 -0.83 -29.70
CA LEU A 66 -30.34 -2.26 -29.55
C LEU A 66 -29.16 -2.73 -30.41
N PHE A 67 -28.88 -2.06 -31.52
CA PHE A 67 -27.77 -2.41 -32.41
C PHE A 67 -26.65 -1.36 -32.36
N TRP A 68 -26.92 -0.11 -32.76
CA TRP A 68 -25.88 0.87 -33.00
C TRP A 68 -25.11 1.27 -31.73
N VAL A 69 -25.81 1.50 -30.61
CA VAL A 69 -25.16 1.85 -29.34
C VAL A 69 -24.26 0.71 -28.83
N PRO A 70 -24.74 -0.55 -28.67
CA PRO A 70 -23.87 -1.65 -28.29
C PRO A 70 -22.73 -1.90 -29.27
N LEU A 71 -22.97 -1.78 -30.59
CA LEU A 71 -21.93 -1.95 -31.60
C LEU A 71 -20.81 -0.94 -31.42
N MET A 72 -21.15 0.35 -31.31
CA MET A 72 -20.15 1.40 -31.12
C MET A 72 -19.34 1.18 -29.84
N ILE A 73 -20.01 0.87 -28.72
CA ILE A 73 -19.32 0.60 -27.45
C ILE A 73 -18.40 -0.63 -27.59
N GLY A 74 -18.89 -1.71 -28.19
CA GLY A 74 -18.14 -2.95 -28.41
C GLY A 74 -16.90 -2.73 -29.27
N LEU A 75 -17.02 -2.01 -30.38
CA LEU A 75 -15.90 -1.69 -31.27
C LEU A 75 -14.87 -0.77 -30.60
N LEU A 76 -15.32 0.25 -29.84
CA LEU A 76 -14.42 1.13 -29.09
C LEU A 76 -13.64 0.38 -28.01
N LEU A 77 -14.30 -0.50 -27.26
CA LEU A 77 -13.65 -1.33 -26.24
C LEU A 77 -12.67 -2.33 -26.86
N LEU A 78 -13.02 -2.92 -28.02
CA LEU A 78 -12.13 -3.82 -28.75
C LEU A 78 -10.88 -3.09 -29.24
N ALA A 79 -11.06 -1.92 -29.86
CA ALA A 79 -9.95 -1.08 -30.31
C ALA A 79 -9.04 -0.68 -29.14
N ALA A 80 -9.63 -0.30 -27.99
CA ALA A 80 -8.87 0.01 -26.77
C ALA A 80 -8.10 -1.20 -26.24
N ALA A 81 -8.71 -2.40 -26.22
CA ALA A 81 -8.03 -3.62 -25.78
C ALA A 81 -6.86 -3.99 -26.70
N ILE A 82 -7.05 -3.88 -28.03
CA ILE A 82 -5.98 -4.11 -29.02
C ILE A 82 -4.85 -3.09 -28.82
N PHE A 83 -5.18 -1.81 -28.67
CA PHE A 83 -4.20 -0.75 -28.39
C PHE A 83 -3.41 -1.03 -27.11
N ASP A 84 -4.09 -1.41 -26.02
CA ASP A 84 -3.44 -1.75 -24.75
C ASP A 84 -2.50 -2.96 -24.90
N VAL A 85 -2.88 -3.99 -25.66
CA VAL A 85 -2.01 -5.15 -25.94
C VAL A 85 -0.77 -4.73 -26.75
N ILE A 86 -0.95 -3.99 -27.84
CA ILE A 86 0.16 -3.54 -28.69
C ILE A 86 1.15 -2.67 -27.89
N THR A 87 0.63 -1.67 -27.18
CA THR A 87 1.47 -0.67 -26.49
C THR A 87 2.11 -1.19 -25.21
N LEU A 88 1.39 -2.01 -24.42
CA LEU A 88 1.85 -2.42 -23.10
C LEU A 88 2.32 -3.86 -23.03
N LYS A 89 1.63 -4.79 -23.70
CA LYS A 89 2.02 -6.21 -23.67
C LYS A 89 3.17 -6.50 -24.64
N TRP A 90 3.14 -5.87 -25.82
CA TRP A 90 4.20 -5.99 -26.83
C TRP A 90 5.20 -4.83 -26.80
N GLY A 91 4.97 -3.81 -25.97
CA GLY A 91 5.93 -2.72 -25.76
C GLY A 91 6.08 -1.77 -26.95
N VAL A 92 5.14 -1.78 -27.91
CA VAL A 92 5.18 -0.90 -29.08
C VAL A 92 4.65 0.48 -28.69
N ARG A 93 5.51 1.31 -28.08
CA ARG A 93 5.15 2.66 -27.62
C ARG A 93 6.34 3.62 -27.72
N PRO A 94 6.09 4.93 -27.90
CA PRO A 94 7.14 5.93 -27.87
C PRO A 94 7.77 6.01 -26.48
N THR A 95 9.01 6.52 -26.45
CA THR A 95 9.70 6.81 -25.19
C THR A 95 8.99 7.93 -24.44
N GLU A 96 8.77 7.72 -23.15
CA GLU A 96 8.11 8.69 -22.28
C GLU A 96 9.14 9.59 -21.59
N PRO A 97 8.82 10.87 -21.33
CA PRO A 97 9.69 11.75 -20.57
C PRO A 97 9.78 11.29 -19.11
N LEU A 98 10.89 11.63 -18.45
CA LEU A 98 11.01 11.44 -17.01
C LEU A 98 9.96 12.30 -16.27
N PRO A 99 9.31 11.75 -15.23
CA PRO A 99 8.46 12.55 -14.36
C PRO A 99 9.24 13.70 -13.72
N GLN A 100 8.54 14.79 -13.43
CA GLN A 100 9.11 15.87 -12.63
C GLN A 100 9.25 15.40 -11.18
N ARG A 101 10.31 15.86 -10.52
CA ARG A 101 10.46 15.77 -9.07
C ARG A 101 9.42 16.66 -8.41
N ALA A 102 9.02 16.29 -7.20
CA ALA A 102 8.05 17.00 -6.36
C ALA A 102 8.75 17.64 -5.16
N ASP A 103 9.92 18.25 -5.40
CA ASP A 103 10.74 18.90 -4.38
C ASP A 103 10.10 20.17 -3.83
N ASP A 104 9.11 20.73 -4.55
CA ASP A 104 8.32 21.92 -4.19
C ASP A 104 7.14 21.64 -3.27
N LEU A 105 6.72 20.37 -3.12
CA LEU A 105 5.59 20.01 -2.26
C LEU A 105 6.00 20.02 -0.79
N ASP A 106 5.12 20.57 0.07
CA ASP A 106 5.23 20.38 1.51
C ASP A 106 5.02 18.90 1.89
N THR A 107 5.39 18.52 3.11
CA THR A 107 5.32 17.14 3.58
C THR A 107 3.92 16.52 3.47
N PHE A 108 2.87 17.26 3.83
CA PHE A 108 1.50 16.77 3.81
C PHE A 108 1.00 16.62 2.37
N ASP A 109 1.31 17.59 1.52
CA ASP A 109 0.97 17.55 0.09
C ASP A 109 1.73 16.44 -0.64
N LEU A 110 2.99 16.20 -0.28
CA LEU A 110 3.79 15.08 -0.77
C LEU A 110 3.13 13.74 -0.42
N ILE A 111 2.77 13.51 0.85
CA ILE A 111 2.09 12.28 1.27
C ILE A 111 0.73 12.14 0.56
N ARG A 112 -0.03 13.23 0.46
CA ARG A 112 -1.32 13.25 -0.25
C ARG A 112 -1.17 13.02 -1.75
N SER A 113 -0.06 13.40 -2.37
CA SER A 113 0.19 13.22 -3.81
C SER A 113 0.51 11.76 -4.16
N ARG A 114 1.07 10.99 -3.21
CA ARG A 114 1.46 9.59 -3.43
C ARG A 114 0.25 8.75 -3.88
N ARG A 115 0.44 7.97 -4.95
CA ARG A 115 -0.57 7.06 -5.54
C ARG A 115 0.07 5.71 -5.86
N SER A 116 -0.70 4.64 -5.74
CA SER A 116 -0.22 3.30 -6.09
C SER A 116 -0.20 3.19 -7.61
N CYS A 117 1.00 2.96 -8.16
CA CYS A 117 1.21 2.95 -9.59
C CYS A 117 1.19 1.53 -10.14
N HIS A 118 0.24 1.24 -11.01
CA HIS A 118 0.11 -0.10 -11.58
C HIS A 118 0.64 -0.21 -13.01
N SER A 119 1.19 0.87 -13.57
CA SER A 119 1.77 0.87 -14.90
C SER A 119 2.99 1.77 -14.98
N PHE A 120 4.10 1.15 -15.38
CA PHE A 120 5.42 1.73 -15.38
C PHE A 120 5.93 1.92 -16.81
N GLN A 121 6.81 2.91 -16.98
CA GLN A 121 7.55 3.10 -18.23
C GLN A 121 8.43 1.87 -18.49
N SER A 122 8.85 1.64 -19.73
CA SER A 122 9.70 0.50 -20.10
C SER A 122 11.19 0.74 -19.82
N ARG A 123 11.54 1.90 -19.26
CA ARG A 123 12.90 2.27 -18.93
C ARG A 123 13.18 2.07 -17.45
N ASP A 124 14.41 1.68 -17.17
CA ASP A 124 14.94 1.57 -15.83
C ASP A 124 15.10 2.96 -15.18
N LEU A 125 15.14 2.98 -13.85
CA LEU A 125 15.58 4.11 -13.06
C LEU A 125 16.98 4.54 -13.50
N THR A 126 17.18 5.85 -13.58
CA THR A 126 18.52 6.40 -13.77
C THR A 126 19.43 5.96 -12.64
N ALA A 127 20.74 5.90 -12.90
CA ALA A 127 21.71 5.54 -11.85
C ALA A 127 21.66 6.51 -10.66
N ALA A 128 21.37 7.80 -10.91
CA ALA A 128 21.21 8.81 -9.86
C ALA A 128 19.97 8.54 -9.00
N ASP A 129 18.80 8.30 -9.62
CA ASP A 129 17.58 8.01 -8.88
C ASP A 129 17.69 6.69 -8.11
N ARG A 130 18.28 5.64 -8.70
CA ARG A 130 18.54 4.40 -7.99
C ARG A 130 19.45 4.60 -6.78
N ALA A 131 20.53 5.37 -6.93
CA ALA A 131 21.44 5.66 -5.82
C ALA A 131 20.77 6.49 -4.71
N GLU A 132 19.92 7.46 -5.06
CA GLU A 132 19.13 8.22 -4.09
C GLU A 132 18.10 7.36 -3.37
N LEU A 133 17.40 6.47 -4.09
CA LEU A 133 16.48 5.51 -3.50
C LEU A 133 17.19 4.57 -2.51
N MET A 134 18.36 4.04 -2.88
CA MET A 134 19.11 3.14 -2.01
C MET A 134 19.70 3.86 -0.80
N ARG A 135 20.09 5.13 -0.91
CA ARG A 135 20.45 5.94 0.28
C ARG A 135 19.29 6.05 1.27
N ALA A 136 18.07 6.26 0.77
CA ALA A 136 16.89 6.27 1.63
C ALA A 136 16.63 4.89 2.26
N VAL A 137 16.85 3.80 1.52
CA VAL A 137 16.78 2.44 2.07
C VAL A 137 17.77 2.28 3.21
N ASP A 138 19.05 2.56 2.96
CA ASP A 138 20.13 2.42 3.95
C ASP A 138 19.88 3.25 5.20
N GLU A 139 19.30 4.44 5.06
CA GLU A 139 18.92 5.30 6.17
C GLU A 139 17.78 4.72 7.01
N PHE A 140 16.69 4.25 6.37
CA PHE A 140 15.47 3.89 7.10
C PHE A 140 15.45 2.46 7.64
N VAL A 141 16.41 1.60 7.26
CA VAL A 141 16.56 0.25 7.83
C VAL A 141 17.55 0.21 9.02
N GLN A 142 18.15 1.35 9.40
CA GLN A 142 19.09 1.40 10.51
C GLN A 142 18.42 1.04 11.84
N ARG A 143 19.13 0.24 12.66
CA ARG A 143 18.60 -0.35 13.88
C ARG A 143 18.13 0.69 14.91
N ASP A 144 18.84 1.82 15.03
CA ASP A 144 18.50 2.93 15.92
C ASP A 144 17.24 3.70 15.50
N ARG A 145 16.75 3.44 14.28
CA ARG A 145 15.49 4.00 13.77
C ARG A 145 14.31 3.04 13.88
N LEU A 146 14.53 1.76 14.17
CA LEU A 146 13.45 0.78 14.31
C LEU A 146 12.76 0.92 15.67
N ILE A 147 11.48 0.57 15.72
CA ILE A 147 10.70 0.51 16.97
C ILE A 147 11.03 -0.81 17.70
N GLY A 148 11.12 -1.90 16.94
CA GLY A 148 11.48 -3.22 17.44
C GLY A 148 12.98 -3.49 17.43
N THR A 149 13.32 -4.68 17.94
CA THR A 149 14.72 -5.11 18.07
C THR A 149 15.18 -6.03 16.94
N GLY A 150 14.25 -6.61 16.19
CA GLY A 150 14.54 -7.51 15.09
C GLY A 150 15.00 -6.78 13.82
N PRO A 151 15.91 -7.35 13.03
CA PRO A 151 16.39 -6.72 11.82
C PRO A 151 15.32 -6.74 10.72
N ILE A 152 15.39 -5.77 9.81
CA ILE A 152 14.66 -5.76 8.54
C ILE A 152 15.64 -5.50 7.40
N ARG A 153 15.30 -5.95 6.19
CA ARG A 153 16.05 -5.65 4.97
C ARG A 153 15.11 -5.22 3.85
N LEU A 154 15.56 -4.28 3.03
CA LEU A 154 14.88 -3.91 1.79
C LEU A 154 15.86 -4.18 0.64
N GLU A 155 15.71 -5.35 0.01
CA GLU A 155 16.60 -5.78 -1.06
C GLU A 155 16.12 -5.26 -2.41
N TYR A 156 17.00 -4.58 -3.14
CA TYR A 156 16.69 -4.13 -4.48
C TYR A 156 16.85 -5.27 -5.51
N VAL A 157 15.87 -5.39 -6.42
CA VAL A 157 15.84 -6.38 -7.49
C VAL A 157 15.46 -5.69 -8.80
N ALA A 158 16.40 -5.65 -9.75
CA ALA A 158 16.19 -5.18 -11.12
C ALA A 158 15.93 -6.37 -12.06
N ALA A 159 14.78 -7.00 -11.90
CA ALA A 159 14.34 -8.12 -12.73
C ALA A 159 12.80 -8.14 -12.83
N PRO A 160 12.22 -8.64 -13.93
CA PRO A 160 10.77 -8.71 -14.09
C PRO A 160 10.17 -9.79 -13.18
N LEU A 161 9.81 -9.41 -11.96
CA LEU A 161 9.14 -10.31 -11.02
C LEU A 161 7.72 -10.64 -11.49
N THR A 162 7.30 -11.88 -11.20
CA THR A 162 5.92 -12.31 -11.46
C THR A 162 4.99 -11.72 -10.40
N ILE A 163 4.33 -10.60 -10.73
CA ILE A 163 3.52 -9.80 -9.81
C ILE A 163 2.16 -9.41 -10.40
N TRP A 164 1.22 -9.11 -9.51
CA TRP A 164 -0.05 -8.49 -9.82
C TRP A 164 -0.55 -7.64 -8.65
N PRO A 165 -1.16 -6.47 -8.89
CA PRO A 165 -1.27 -5.77 -10.16
C PRO A 165 0.03 -5.03 -10.52
N GLY A 166 0.45 -5.10 -11.78
CA GLY A 166 1.55 -4.27 -12.30
C GLY A 166 1.82 -4.55 -13.77
N VAL A 167 2.08 -3.48 -14.53
CA VAL A 167 2.37 -3.53 -15.97
C VAL A 167 3.67 -2.83 -16.24
N GLY A 168 4.64 -3.55 -16.81
CA GLY A 168 5.95 -2.99 -17.15
C GLY A 168 6.86 -2.69 -15.95
N ALA A 169 6.52 -3.16 -14.74
CA ALA A 169 7.43 -3.09 -13.60
C ALA A 169 8.60 -4.06 -13.77
N HIS A 170 9.81 -3.58 -13.60
CA HIS A 170 11.05 -4.36 -13.74
C HIS A 170 12.06 -4.06 -12.62
N GLU A 171 11.71 -3.18 -11.69
CA GLU A 171 12.52 -2.85 -10.52
C GLU A 171 11.65 -2.89 -9.25
N PHE A 172 12.22 -3.44 -8.19
CA PHE A 172 11.49 -3.77 -6.97
C PHE A 172 12.37 -3.58 -5.74
N LEU A 173 11.74 -3.19 -4.64
CA LEU A 173 12.26 -3.34 -3.29
C LEU A 173 11.53 -4.50 -2.62
N VAL A 174 12.26 -5.54 -2.23
CA VAL A 174 11.72 -6.70 -1.51
C VAL A 174 11.96 -6.50 -0.01
N ALA A 175 10.87 -6.41 0.75
CA ALA A 175 10.97 -6.35 2.20
C ALA A 175 11.13 -7.75 2.79
N ILE A 176 12.23 -7.96 3.50
CA ILE A 176 12.61 -9.22 4.14
C ILE A 176 12.70 -9.01 5.65
N ALA A 177 12.16 -9.97 6.39
CA ALA A 177 12.24 -10.05 7.84
C ALA A 177 12.69 -11.47 8.25
N PRO A 178 13.14 -11.68 9.50
CA PRO A 178 13.40 -13.01 10.03
C PRO A 178 12.20 -13.95 9.88
N TYR A 179 12.47 -15.22 9.66
CA TYR A 179 11.46 -16.27 9.55
C TYR A 179 10.66 -16.43 10.85
N SER A 180 11.33 -16.26 11.99
CA SER A 180 10.66 -16.19 13.29
C SER A 180 9.74 -14.97 13.33
N TYR A 181 8.44 -15.23 13.42
CA TYR A 181 7.44 -14.18 13.43
C TYR A 181 7.60 -13.27 14.66
N ASP A 182 7.89 -12.00 14.40
CA ASP A 182 7.76 -10.89 15.33
C ASP A 182 6.86 -9.82 14.69
N ARG A 183 5.81 -9.45 15.41
CA ARG A 183 4.82 -8.50 14.92
C ARG A 183 5.38 -7.09 14.79
N LEU A 184 6.28 -6.69 15.69
CA LEU A 184 6.85 -5.34 15.70
C LEU A 184 7.83 -5.16 14.53
N VAL A 185 8.54 -6.23 14.15
CA VAL A 185 9.35 -6.26 12.93
C VAL A 185 8.50 -5.99 11.68
N LEU A 186 7.26 -6.48 11.62
CA LEU A 186 6.36 -6.19 10.50
C LEU A 186 5.83 -4.74 10.51
N VAL A 187 5.65 -4.15 11.70
CA VAL A 187 5.39 -2.72 11.85
C VAL A 187 6.59 -1.92 11.33
N ASP A 188 7.81 -2.32 11.68
CA ASP A 188 9.04 -1.67 11.20
C ASP A 188 9.24 -1.81 9.68
N VAL A 189 8.91 -2.95 9.08
CA VAL A 189 8.86 -3.11 7.62
C VAL A 189 7.93 -2.07 7.01
N GLY A 190 6.71 -1.96 7.54
CA GLY A 190 5.71 -1.00 7.06
C GLY A 190 6.20 0.45 7.18
N ARG A 191 6.76 0.81 8.34
CA ARG A 191 7.24 2.17 8.61
C ARG A 191 8.42 2.54 7.74
N SER A 192 9.44 1.68 7.68
CA SER A 192 10.69 1.96 6.99
C SER A 192 10.49 2.03 5.48
N LEU A 193 9.80 1.06 4.89
CA LEU A 193 9.51 1.07 3.46
C LEU A 193 8.56 2.23 3.08
N GLN A 194 7.63 2.64 3.95
CA GLN A 194 6.81 3.81 3.67
C GLN A 194 7.63 5.10 3.64
N LYS A 195 8.63 5.28 4.51
CA LYS A 195 9.53 6.44 4.42
C LYS A 195 10.33 6.44 3.11
N VAL A 196 10.82 5.28 2.67
CA VAL A 196 11.44 5.13 1.33
C VAL A 196 10.46 5.48 0.21
N VAL A 197 9.19 5.05 0.31
CA VAL A 197 8.13 5.37 -0.65
C VAL A 197 7.87 6.89 -0.73
N LEU A 198 7.93 7.60 0.39
CA LEU A 198 7.78 9.06 0.41
C LEU A 198 8.97 9.76 -0.26
N GLN A 199 10.21 9.26 -0.06
CA GLN A 199 11.38 9.76 -0.78
C GLN A 199 11.28 9.49 -2.29
N ALA A 200 10.90 8.27 -2.68
CA ALA A 200 10.65 7.93 -4.09
C ALA A 200 9.61 8.88 -4.72
N THR A 201 8.52 9.16 -3.99
CA THR A 201 7.48 10.09 -4.45
C THR A 201 8.04 11.49 -4.69
N ARG A 202 8.90 12.00 -3.79
CA ARG A 202 9.58 13.30 -3.94
C ARG A 202 10.47 13.34 -5.18
N MET A 203 11.14 12.23 -5.49
CA MET A 203 11.99 12.10 -6.67
C MET A 203 11.21 11.97 -8.00
N GLY A 204 9.87 11.92 -7.96
CA GLY A 204 9.06 11.61 -9.14
C GLY A 204 9.04 10.12 -9.50
N VAL A 205 9.65 9.26 -8.66
CA VAL A 205 9.59 7.80 -8.79
C VAL A 205 8.27 7.29 -8.21
N SER A 206 7.57 6.49 -8.99
CA SER A 206 6.28 5.93 -8.59
C SER A 206 6.45 4.57 -7.96
N THR A 207 5.54 4.24 -7.04
CA THR A 207 5.63 3.03 -6.23
C THR A 207 4.31 2.26 -6.17
N CYS A 208 4.39 0.96 -5.94
CA CYS A 208 3.21 0.14 -5.65
C CYS A 208 3.55 -1.00 -4.70
N TRP A 209 2.87 -1.02 -3.56
CA TRP A 209 2.89 -2.12 -2.61
C TRP A 209 2.18 -3.36 -3.17
N ILE A 210 2.84 -4.50 -3.10
CA ILE A 210 2.38 -5.79 -3.59
C ILE A 210 2.60 -6.81 -2.47
N GLY A 211 1.50 -7.26 -1.86
CA GLY A 211 1.51 -8.33 -0.86
C GLY A 211 1.15 -9.68 -1.50
N PRO A 212 -0.14 -10.10 -1.44
CA PRO A 212 -0.59 -11.43 -1.89
C PRO A 212 -0.50 -11.66 -3.41
N GLY A 213 -0.17 -10.62 -4.17
CA GLY A 213 -0.10 -10.67 -5.62
C GLY A 213 1.29 -10.91 -6.19
N ALA A 214 2.31 -11.09 -5.36
CA ALA A 214 3.65 -11.44 -5.82
C ALA A 214 3.90 -12.95 -5.71
N ASP A 215 4.51 -13.54 -6.75
CA ASP A 215 4.97 -14.92 -6.72
C ASP A 215 6.27 -15.04 -5.93
N GLN A 216 6.21 -15.71 -4.78
CA GLN A 216 7.37 -15.87 -3.89
C GLN A 216 8.52 -16.63 -4.56
N SER A 217 8.23 -17.60 -5.43
CA SER A 217 9.27 -18.41 -6.10
C SER A 217 10.12 -17.52 -7.01
N SER A 218 9.48 -16.67 -7.82
CA SER A 218 10.15 -15.69 -8.68
C SER A 218 11.00 -14.70 -7.87
N ILE A 219 10.53 -14.26 -6.71
CA ILE A 219 11.30 -13.37 -5.83
C ILE A 219 12.56 -14.05 -5.32
N VAL A 220 12.42 -15.26 -4.76
CA VAL A 220 13.54 -16.01 -4.18
C VAL A 220 14.58 -16.35 -5.24
N GLU A 221 14.15 -16.74 -6.44
CA GLU A 221 15.04 -16.99 -7.57
C GLU A 221 15.92 -15.76 -7.90
N HIS A 222 15.34 -14.56 -7.95
CA HIS A 222 16.06 -13.33 -8.27
C HIS A 222 16.85 -12.72 -7.09
N LEU A 223 16.52 -13.07 -5.85
CA LEU A 223 17.34 -12.71 -4.70
C LEU A 223 18.61 -13.56 -4.64
N GLY A 224 18.56 -14.82 -5.07
CA GLY A 224 19.69 -15.74 -5.05
C GLY A 224 20.24 -15.92 -3.64
N ASN A 225 21.55 -15.78 -3.47
CA ASN A 225 22.24 -15.93 -2.19
C ASN A 225 21.95 -14.82 -1.16
N ARG A 226 21.21 -13.78 -1.53
CA ARG A 226 20.78 -12.72 -0.60
C ARG A 226 19.57 -13.12 0.24
N PHE A 227 18.97 -14.28 -0.03
CA PHE A 227 17.82 -14.80 0.70
C PHE A 227 18.11 -16.23 1.18
N ASP A 228 17.94 -16.46 2.47
CA ASP A 228 18.00 -17.78 3.09
C ASP A 228 16.58 -18.24 3.49
N PRO A 229 15.97 -19.21 2.80
CA PRO A 229 14.64 -19.71 3.13
C PRO A 229 14.48 -20.29 4.55
N ALA A 230 15.57 -20.62 5.24
CA ALA A 230 15.53 -21.10 6.63
C ALA A 230 15.42 -19.95 7.64
N GLU A 231 16.01 -18.80 7.33
CA GLU A 231 16.16 -17.67 8.26
C GLU A 231 15.34 -16.44 7.84
N ASP A 232 14.95 -16.36 6.57
CA ASP A 232 14.29 -15.20 5.99
C ASP A 232 12.84 -15.48 5.57
N HIS A 233 12.04 -14.41 5.60
CA HIS A 233 10.70 -14.39 5.08
C HIS A 233 10.47 -13.11 4.26
N VAL A 234 9.93 -13.26 3.04
CA VAL A 234 9.49 -12.13 2.22
C VAL A 234 8.15 -11.63 2.75
N VAL A 235 8.14 -10.42 3.31
CA VAL A 235 6.95 -9.78 3.89
C VAL A 235 6.07 -9.16 2.80
N CYS A 236 6.67 -8.38 1.92
CA CYS A 236 6.00 -7.76 0.78
C CYS A 236 7.01 -7.27 -0.25
N VAL A 237 6.51 -6.85 -1.41
CA VAL A 237 7.31 -6.25 -2.49
C VAL A 237 6.76 -4.87 -2.80
N CYS A 238 7.63 -3.91 -3.11
CA CYS A 238 7.27 -2.62 -3.65
C CYS A 238 7.83 -2.50 -5.07
N ALA A 239 6.96 -2.46 -6.07
CA ALA A 239 7.39 -2.09 -7.43
C ALA A 239 7.80 -0.62 -7.44
N VAL A 240 8.95 -0.31 -8.04
CA VAL A 240 9.47 1.05 -8.19
C VAL A 240 9.77 1.33 -9.66
N GLY A 241 9.59 2.57 -10.09
CA GLY A 241 9.88 2.99 -11.46
C GLY A 241 9.10 4.24 -11.86
N TYR A 242 9.32 4.72 -13.08
CA TYR A 242 8.59 5.90 -13.57
C TYR A 242 7.16 5.53 -13.99
N ARG A 243 6.19 6.38 -13.65
CA ARG A 243 4.79 6.20 -14.06
C ARG A 243 4.65 6.31 -15.57
N SER A 244 3.99 5.33 -16.16
CA SER A 244 3.60 5.35 -17.56
C SER A 244 2.29 6.11 -17.77
N ARG A 245 2.18 6.83 -18.87
CA ARG A 245 0.95 7.44 -19.42
C ARG A 245 0.09 6.38 -20.09
N PHE A 246 0.69 5.33 -20.65
CA PHE A 246 0.00 4.17 -21.20
C PHE A 246 -0.45 3.28 -20.06
N LYS A 247 -1.76 3.03 -19.93
CA LYS A 247 -2.32 2.19 -18.85
C LYS A 247 -3.53 1.43 -19.36
N PRO A 248 -3.66 0.13 -19.03
CA PRO A 248 -4.84 -0.63 -19.41
C PRO A 248 -6.10 0.04 -18.86
N LEU A 249 -7.20 0.02 -19.62
CA LEU A 249 -8.44 0.66 -19.19
C LEU A 249 -8.91 0.18 -17.80
N PHE A 250 -8.84 -1.12 -17.55
CA PHE A 250 -9.20 -1.72 -16.26
C PHE A 250 -8.35 -1.16 -15.10
N VAL A 251 -7.04 -0.98 -15.33
CA VAL A 251 -6.12 -0.43 -14.32
C VAL A 251 -6.50 1.01 -13.98
N ARG A 252 -6.92 1.82 -14.95
CA ARG A 252 -7.38 3.20 -14.70
C ARG A 252 -8.59 3.25 -13.77
N VAL A 253 -9.54 2.32 -13.94
CA VAL A 253 -10.71 2.19 -13.07
C VAL A 253 -10.30 1.75 -11.67
N MET A 254 -9.44 0.74 -11.58
CA MET A 254 -8.92 0.25 -10.30
C MET A 254 -8.17 1.33 -9.51
N GLU A 255 -7.29 2.10 -10.17
CA GLU A 255 -6.59 3.23 -9.54
C GLU A 255 -7.58 4.24 -8.94
N ARG A 256 -8.65 4.59 -9.67
CA ARG A 256 -9.69 5.53 -9.20
C ARG A 256 -10.45 5.00 -7.99
N ILE A 257 -10.82 3.72 -7.98
CA ILE A 257 -11.55 3.11 -6.86
C ILE A 257 -10.63 2.98 -5.63
N SER A 258 -9.37 2.60 -5.84
CA SER A 258 -8.37 2.42 -4.78
C SER A 258 -8.01 3.70 -4.03
N HIS A 259 -8.43 4.86 -4.52
CA HIS A 259 -8.20 6.16 -3.89
C HIS A 259 -9.29 6.57 -2.89
N ARG A 260 -10.44 5.88 -2.86
CA ARG A 260 -11.47 6.13 -1.85
C ARG A 260 -10.94 5.79 -0.46
N ARG A 261 -11.28 6.59 0.55
CA ARG A 261 -10.87 6.38 1.95
C ARG A 261 -12.05 6.40 2.90
N LEU A 262 -11.89 5.75 4.05
CA LEU A 262 -12.83 5.87 5.15
C LEU A 262 -12.77 7.30 5.70
N PRO A 263 -13.88 7.87 6.19
CA PRO A 263 -13.84 9.19 6.82
C PRO A 263 -13.04 9.13 8.13
N LEU A 264 -12.43 10.25 8.55
CA LEU A 264 -11.56 10.33 9.74
C LEU A 264 -12.25 9.87 11.03
N LYS A 265 -13.56 10.14 11.17
CA LYS A 265 -14.38 9.65 12.29
C LYS A 265 -14.47 8.13 12.42
N SER A 266 -14.08 7.39 11.39
CA SER A 266 -14.01 5.91 11.40
C SER A 266 -12.58 5.40 11.61
N LEU A 267 -11.63 6.31 11.84
CA LEU A 267 -10.19 6.05 11.91
C LEU A 267 -9.58 6.49 13.24
N PHE A 268 -10.10 7.57 13.83
CA PHE A 268 -9.62 8.16 15.10
C PHE A 268 -10.72 8.19 16.15
N PHE A 269 -10.38 7.80 17.38
CA PHE A 269 -11.31 7.54 18.48
C PHE A 269 -10.81 8.14 19.80
N SER A 270 -11.74 8.39 20.73
CA SER A 270 -11.43 8.81 22.11
C SER A 270 -11.37 7.64 23.09
N ASP A 271 -11.63 6.42 22.64
CA ASP A 271 -11.64 5.22 23.47
C ASP A 271 -10.84 4.05 22.84
N PRO A 272 -10.25 3.17 23.67
CA PRO A 272 -9.46 2.04 23.18
C PRO A 272 -10.25 0.98 22.38
N ARG A 273 -11.58 0.91 22.50
CA ARG A 273 -12.41 -0.04 21.73
C ARG A 273 -12.72 0.47 20.33
N CYS A 274 -12.35 1.72 20.04
CA CYS A 274 -12.60 2.38 18.76
C CYS A 274 -14.10 2.48 18.45
N GLU A 275 -14.89 2.91 19.42
CA GLU A 275 -16.36 3.05 19.31
C GLU A 275 -16.80 4.51 19.20
N VAL A 276 -16.12 5.42 19.91
CA VAL A 276 -16.45 6.84 20.02
C VAL A 276 -15.50 7.67 19.16
N PRO A 277 -15.97 8.29 18.06
CA PRO A 277 -15.12 9.10 17.19
C PRO A 277 -14.46 10.26 17.91
N LEU A 278 -13.20 10.52 17.58
CA LEU A 278 -12.44 11.64 18.12
C LEU A 278 -12.88 12.97 17.50
N ALA A 279 -13.07 14.00 18.34
CA ALA A 279 -13.31 15.37 17.88
C ALA A 279 -12.00 16.04 17.44
N ILE A 280 -11.48 15.63 16.28
CA ILE A 280 -10.15 16.02 15.79
C ILE A 280 -9.97 17.53 15.57
N ASP A 281 -11.05 18.28 15.38
CA ASP A 281 -11.03 19.72 15.11
C ASP A 281 -11.10 20.58 16.39
N THR A 282 -11.15 19.95 17.57
CA THR A 282 -11.21 20.65 18.87
C THR A 282 -9.95 20.44 19.69
N THR A 283 -9.58 21.42 20.52
CA THR A 283 -8.50 21.29 21.51
C THR A 283 -8.80 20.12 22.47
N PRO A 284 -7.81 19.28 22.82
CA PRO A 284 -6.39 19.36 22.43
C PRO A 284 -6.02 18.68 21.09
N PHE A 285 -6.96 17.99 20.45
CA PHE A 285 -6.71 17.17 19.26
C PHE A 285 -6.35 17.97 18.01
N SER A 286 -6.87 19.19 17.88
CA SER A 286 -6.59 20.10 16.75
C SER A 286 -5.10 20.41 16.57
N SER A 287 -4.27 20.24 17.61
CA SER A 287 -2.81 20.41 17.55
C SER A 287 -2.10 19.48 16.56
N PHE A 288 -2.69 18.32 16.24
CA PHE A 288 -2.13 17.38 15.27
C PHE A 288 -2.58 17.65 13.83
N GLY A 289 -3.59 18.51 13.64
CA GLY A 289 -4.02 19.03 12.33
C GLY A 289 -4.02 17.99 11.19
N ARG A 290 -3.17 18.22 10.18
CA ARG A 290 -3.11 17.38 8.96
C ARG A 290 -2.49 16.00 9.18
N CYS A 291 -1.95 15.67 10.36
CA CYS A 291 -1.45 14.32 10.69
C CYS A 291 -2.56 13.26 10.57
N TYR A 292 -3.80 13.61 10.95
CA TYR A 292 -4.96 12.74 10.78
C TYR A 292 -5.22 12.41 9.31
N GLU A 293 -5.11 13.42 8.45
CA GLU A 293 -5.36 13.32 7.02
C GLU A 293 -4.34 12.43 6.31
N VAL A 294 -3.05 12.57 6.61
CA VAL A 294 -2.00 11.76 5.96
C VAL A 294 -2.06 10.28 6.36
N CYS A 295 -2.55 9.97 7.57
CA CYS A 295 -2.84 8.60 7.97
C CYS A 295 -4.03 8.01 7.21
N GLN A 296 -5.08 8.81 6.98
CA GLN A 296 -6.21 8.41 6.12
C GLN A 296 -5.74 8.07 4.69
N TRP A 297 -4.77 8.82 4.14
CA TRP A 297 -4.27 8.58 2.78
C TRP A 297 -3.31 7.39 2.64
N SER A 298 -2.84 6.84 3.76
CA SER A 298 -1.92 5.69 3.80
C SER A 298 -2.38 4.54 2.88
N PRO A 299 -1.46 3.91 2.12
CA PRO A 299 -1.75 2.66 1.43
C PRO A 299 -2.02 1.53 2.44
N SER A 300 -2.87 0.59 2.07
CA SER A 300 -3.12 -0.64 2.80
C SER A 300 -3.52 -1.75 1.83
N SER A 301 -3.28 -3.02 2.20
CA SER A 301 -3.66 -4.16 1.36
C SER A 301 -5.14 -4.11 1.03
N TYR A 302 -5.47 -4.24 -0.26
CA TYR A 302 -6.83 -4.12 -0.80
C TYR A 302 -7.60 -2.84 -0.39
N ASN A 303 -6.89 -1.78 0.02
CA ASN A 303 -7.47 -0.56 0.56
C ASN A 303 -8.37 -0.79 1.81
N ALA A 304 -8.07 -1.84 2.58
CA ALA A 304 -8.89 -2.26 3.72
C ALA A 304 -8.84 -1.27 4.91
N GLN A 305 -7.80 -0.43 4.99
CA GLN A 305 -7.61 0.56 6.07
C GLN A 305 -7.83 -0.07 7.45
N THR A 306 -7.02 -1.08 7.77
CA THR A 306 -7.15 -1.92 8.97
C THR A 306 -6.62 -1.28 10.25
N THR A 307 -6.11 -0.04 10.19
CA THR A 307 -5.49 0.66 11.32
C THR A 307 -6.47 1.64 11.95
N ARG A 308 -6.46 1.73 13.27
CA ARG A 308 -7.24 2.69 14.07
C ARG A 308 -6.33 3.36 15.08
N CYS A 309 -6.72 4.52 15.57
CA CYS A 309 -5.98 5.27 16.57
C CYS A 309 -6.92 5.75 17.68
N ALA A 310 -6.56 5.54 18.94
CA ALA A 310 -7.25 6.09 20.10
C ALA A 310 -6.37 7.13 20.79
N ALA A 311 -6.88 8.33 21.02
CA ALA A 311 -6.15 9.35 21.76
C ALA A 311 -6.36 9.19 23.27
N VAL A 312 -5.32 9.46 24.05
CA VAL A 312 -5.34 9.46 25.51
C VAL A 312 -4.93 10.84 25.98
N THR A 313 -5.76 11.42 26.84
CA THR A 313 -5.58 12.75 27.39
C THR A 313 -5.35 12.70 28.89
N GLU A 314 -4.59 13.67 29.40
CA GLU A 314 -4.40 13.89 30.82
C GLU A 314 -4.57 15.38 31.14
N LEU A 315 -5.05 15.67 32.35
CA LEU A 315 -5.17 17.03 32.85
C LEU A 315 -3.81 17.49 33.39
N THR A 316 -3.14 18.39 32.68
CA THR A 316 -1.84 18.96 33.08
C THR A 316 -2.01 20.45 33.33
N SER A 317 -1.74 20.90 34.56
CA SER A 317 -1.85 22.33 34.94
C SER A 317 -3.23 22.95 34.68
N GLY A 318 -4.30 22.15 34.76
CA GLY A 318 -5.67 22.60 34.52
C GLY A 318 -6.13 22.57 33.05
N GLU A 319 -5.25 22.18 32.12
CA GLU A 319 -5.56 22.01 30.70
C GLU A 319 -5.50 20.53 30.30
N GLU A 320 -6.46 20.08 29.50
CA GLU A 320 -6.44 18.74 28.92
C GLU A 320 -5.39 18.70 27.79
N LYS A 321 -4.44 17.76 27.87
CA LYS A 321 -3.39 17.58 26.86
C LYS A 321 -3.38 16.14 26.35
N VAL A 322 -3.10 15.96 25.06
CA VAL A 322 -2.86 14.62 24.50
C VAL A 322 -1.48 14.17 24.93
N VAL A 323 -1.42 13.13 25.76
CA VAL A 323 -0.15 12.53 26.22
C VAL A 323 0.26 11.37 25.33
N ARG A 324 -0.71 10.72 24.67
CA ARG A 324 -0.47 9.50 23.92
C ARG A 324 -1.51 9.28 22.83
N LEU A 325 -1.09 8.67 21.73
CA LEU A 325 -1.99 8.07 20.74
C LEU A 325 -1.66 6.60 20.55
N ASP A 326 -2.64 5.74 20.83
CA ASP A 326 -2.51 4.29 20.73
C ASP A 326 -2.97 3.80 19.35
N PHE A 327 -2.12 3.08 18.65
CA PHE A 327 -2.40 2.54 17.31
C PHE A 327 -2.79 1.07 17.41
N TYR A 328 -3.89 0.73 16.75
CA TYR A 328 -4.51 -0.59 16.77
C TYR A 328 -4.73 -1.13 15.37
N THR A 329 -4.82 -2.46 15.27
CA THR A 329 -5.29 -3.16 14.07
C THR A 329 -6.67 -3.79 14.29
N THR A 330 -7.56 -3.70 13.31
CA THR A 330 -8.95 -4.18 13.40
C THR A 330 -9.16 -5.60 12.86
N THR A 331 -8.09 -6.28 12.47
CA THR A 331 -8.17 -7.62 11.88
C THR A 331 -7.10 -8.52 12.49
N ALA A 332 -7.37 -9.82 12.54
CA ALA A 332 -6.41 -10.83 12.97
C ALA A 332 -5.30 -11.12 11.94
N SER A 333 -5.17 -10.32 10.86
CA SER A 333 -4.14 -10.54 9.84
C SER A 333 -2.75 -10.45 10.47
N ARG A 334 -1.99 -11.54 10.32
CA ARG A 334 -0.65 -11.65 10.90
C ARG A 334 0.35 -10.69 10.26
N PHE A 335 0.23 -10.37 8.97
CA PHE A 335 1.24 -9.56 8.27
C PHE A 335 0.71 -8.28 7.65
N TYR A 336 -0.40 -8.32 6.91
CA TYR A 336 -0.86 -7.11 6.19
C TYR A 336 -1.34 -6.01 7.13
N ALA A 337 -1.96 -6.38 8.27
CA ALA A 337 -2.42 -5.41 9.26
C ALA A 337 -1.27 -4.70 9.99
N PRO A 338 -0.25 -5.39 10.56
CA PRO A 338 0.88 -4.69 11.18
C PRO A 338 1.72 -3.91 10.18
N VAL A 339 1.88 -4.38 8.93
CA VAL A 339 2.53 -3.57 7.87
C VAL A 339 1.72 -2.29 7.60
N ALA A 340 0.39 -2.38 7.48
CA ALA A 340 -0.47 -1.21 7.30
C ALA A 340 -0.42 -0.24 8.49
N LEU A 341 -0.25 -0.75 9.70
CA LEU A 341 -0.02 0.07 10.90
C LEU A 341 1.34 0.75 10.85
N GLY A 342 2.41 0.05 10.44
CA GLY A 342 3.72 0.65 10.22
C GLY A 342 3.69 1.81 9.21
N ILE A 343 2.92 1.67 8.13
CA ILE A 343 2.70 2.73 7.14
C ILE A 343 2.04 3.96 7.81
N TRP A 344 1.08 3.75 8.72
CA TRP A 344 0.52 4.84 9.54
C TRP A 344 1.56 5.47 10.44
N CYS A 345 2.40 4.69 11.12
CA CYS A 345 3.47 5.20 11.96
C CYS A 345 4.41 6.13 11.17
N ALA A 346 4.82 5.73 9.96
CA ALA A 346 5.64 6.57 9.10
C ALA A 346 4.96 7.90 8.75
N ASN A 347 3.70 7.86 8.31
CA ASN A 347 2.97 9.06 7.91
C ASN A 347 2.69 9.98 9.11
N TRP A 348 2.34 9.40 10.26
CA TRP A 348 2.10 10.14 11.50
C TRP A 348 3.35 10.87 11.97
N GLU A 349 4.47 10.16 12.12
CA GLU A 349 5.73 10.75 12.56
C GLU A 349 6.23 11.81 11.58
N THR A 350 6.19 11.53 10.27
CA THR A 350 6.59 12.50 9.25
C THR A 350 5.71 13.76 9.28
N GLY A 351 4.41 13.61 9.59
CA GLY A 351 3.50 14.74 9.79
C GLY A 351 3.80 15.52 11.08
N CYS A 352 4.04 14.82 12.19
CA CYS A 352 4.42 15.43 13.47
C CYS A 352 5.73 16.23 13.34
N ASP A 353 6.74 15.66 12.68
CA ASP A 353 8.00 16.34 12.37
C ASP A 353 7.75 17.63 11.57
N ALA A 354 6.87 17.59 10.57
CA ALA A 354 6.51 18.76 9.76
C ALA A 354 5.78 19.86 10.54
N LEU A 355 5.02 19.50 11.59
CA LEU A 355 4.37 20.45 12.50
C LEU A 355 5.28 20.87 13.67
N GLY A 356 6.46 20.26 13.82
CA GLY A 356 7.32 20.44 14.98
C GLY A 356 6.75 19.83 16.27
N VAL A 357 5.79 18.91 16.16
CA VAL A 357 5.21 18.18 17.29
C VAL A 357 6.17 17.06 17.69
N ARG A 358 6.72 17.17 18.89
CA ARG A 358 7.69 16.18 19.42
C ARG A 358 6.97 14.93 19.90
N GLY A 359 7.65 13.80 19.74
CA GLY A 359 7.24 12.53 20.33
C GLY A 359 8.08 11.39 19.80
N HIS A 360 7.74 10.18 20.19
CA HIS A 360 8.37 8.96 19.71
C HIS A 360 7.40 7.79 19.80
N PHE A 361 7.66 6.73 19.03
CA PHE A 361 6.92 5.47 19.17
C PHE A 361 7.51 4.61 20.29
N ALA A 362 6.63 4.04 21.11
CA ALA A 362 6.98 3.07 22.14
C ALA A 362 5.89 1.99 22.25
N VAL A 363 6.30 0.78 22.63
CA VAL A 363 5.36 -0.29 22.98
C VAL A 363 5.14 -0.24 24.48
N LEU A 364 3.88 -0.10 24.89
CA LEU A 364 3.46 -0.06 26.28
C LEU A 364 2.84 -1.39 26.70
N ASP A 365 3.10 -1.80 27.94
CA ASP A 365 2.42 -2.94 28.55
C ASP A 365 0.94 -2.62 28.84
N ALA A 366 0.19 -3.62 29.32
CA ALA A 366 -1.24 -3.46 29.59
C ALA A 366 -1.52 -2.48 30.74
N ASP A 367 -0.65 -2.48 31.75
CA ASP A 367 -0.79 -1.67 32.97
C ASP A 367 -0.55 -0.18 32.66
N ALA A 368 0.52 0.13 31.93
CA ALA A 368 0.82 1.47 31.43
C ALA A 368 -0.25 2.00 30.47
N ARG A 369 -1.01 1.11 29.81
CA ARG A 369 -2.16 1.51 28.99
C ARG A 369 -3.43 1.72 29.80
N GLY A 370 -3.49 1.25 31.04
CA GLY A 370 -4.69 1.32 31.89
C GLY A 370 -5.83 0.43 31.39
N ILE A 371 -5.53 -0.65 30.65
CA ILE A 371 -6.54 -1.54 30.05
C ILE A 371 -6.35 -2.97 30.59
N GLY A 372 -7.26 -3.42 31.45
CA GLY A 372 -7.35 -4.82 31.88
C GLY A 372 -8.26 -5.65 30.97
N GLY A 373 -7.79 -6.82 30.51
CA GLY A 373 -8.63 -7.85 29.89
C GLY A 373 -9.41 -7.45 28.63
N GLY A 374 -8.80 -6.62 27.76
CA GLY A 374 -9.44 -6.11 26.54
C GLY A 374 -9.81 -7.18 25.49
N PRO A 375 -10.71 -6.87 24.55
CA PRO A 375 -11.10 -7.77 23.48
C PRO A 375 -9.90 -8.11 22.57
N GLU A 376 -9.96 -9.26 21.87
CA GLU A 376 -8.89 -9.67 20.93
C GLU A 376 -8.68 -8.64 19.80
N LEU A 377 -9.75 -7.93 19.43
CA LEU A 377 -9.75 -6.83 18.47
C LEU A 377 -10.58 -5.64 19.00
N PRO A 378 -10.20 -4.39 18.67
CA PRO A 378 -9.00 -4.00 17.94
C PRO A 378 -7.73 -4.28 18.75
N ARG A 379 -6.70 -4.82 18.10
CA ARG A 379 -5.45 -5.26 18.74
C ARG A 379 -4.47 -4.10 18.82
N TYR A 380 -4.00 -3.79 20.03
CA TYR A 380 -2.94 -2.82 20.26
C TYR A 380 -1.60 -3.30 19.70
N ASP A 381 -0.82 -2.37 19.14
CA ASP A 381 0.50 -2.64 18.60
C ASP A 381 1.58 -1.67 19.12
N VAL A 382 1.33 -0.35 19.04
CA VAL A 382 2.32 0.68 19.43
C VAL A 382 1.61 1.98 19.81
N SER A 383 2.29 2.81 20.60
CA SER A 383 1.82 4.15 20.98
C SER A 383 2.77 5.23 20.49
N TRP A 384 2.24 6.35 20.00
CA TRP A 384 2.99 7.61 19.91
C TRP A 384 2.91 8.31 21.26
N ILE A 385 4.05 8.52 21.90
CA ILE A 385 4.16 9.26 23.17
C ILE A 385 4.47 10.71 22.83
N ALA A 386 3.55 11.61 23.20
CA ALA A 386 3.75 13.04 22.97
C ALA A 386 4.90 13.56 23.86
N GLY A 387 5.83 14.28 23.25
CA GLY A 387 6.92 14.93 23.98
C GLY A 387 6.45 16.22 24.66
N PRO A 388 7.22 16.75 25.63
CA PRO A 388 6.90 18.03 26.24
C PRO A 388 6.89 19.13 25.18
N GLU A 389 5.89 20.02 25.25
CA GLU A 389 5.80 21.20 24.40
C GLU A 389 7.08 22.02 24.52
N LYS A 390 7.56 22.55 23.40
CA LYS A 390 8.67 23.50 23.41
C LYS A 390 8.19 24.71 24.21
N SER A 391 8.80 25.01 25.37
CA SER A 391 8.54 26.27 26.04
C SER A 391 8.86 27.38 25.04
N SER A 392 7.86 28.19 24.69
CA SER A 392 8.01 29.38 23.87
C SER A 392 8.75 30.45 24.67
N SER A 393 10.02 30.21 24.97
CA SER A 393 10.93 31.25 25.38
C SER A 393 11.28 32.03 24.11
N PRO A 394 10.95 33.32 24.01
CA PRO A 394 11.35 34.11 22.86
C PRO A 394 12.88 34.13 22.77
N PRO A 395 13.46 34.12 21.56
CA PRO A 395 14.89 34.38 21.42
C PRO A 395 15.17 35.80 21.97
N HIS A 396 16.06 35.86 22.96
CA HIS A 396 16.58 37.12 23.49
C HIS A 396 17.50 37.81 22.49
#